data_AF-A0A537RHY0-F1
#
_entry.id   AF-A0A537RHY0-F1
#
_cell.length_a   1.000
_cell.length_b   1.000
_cell.length_c   1.000
_cell.angle_alpha   90.00
_cell.angle_beta   90.00
_cell.angle_gamma   90.00
#
_symmetry.space_group_name_H-M   'P 1'
#
loop_
_entity.id
_entity.type
_entity.pdbx_description
1 polymer ?
#
loop_
_entity_poly.entity_id
_entity_poly.type
_entity_poly.pdbx_seq_one_letter_code
_entity_poly.pdbx_strand_id
1 'polypeptide(L)'
;MRIEEDALGNVEVPADHLWGAQTQRSHLNFPIGVERFHWRRAVIRALGILKKCAALANGELGQLPKDKVDLIVKAAQEVIDGTWDSEFPLVVFQTGSGTQTNMN
;
A
#
# COMPACT_ATOMS: atom_id res chain seq x y z
N MET A 1 2.88 19.16 -0.81
CA MET A 1 2.90 18.42 0.47
C MET A 1 1.52 18.43 1.07
N ARG A 2 1.12 17.34 1.74
CA ARG A 2 -0.02 17.23 2.67
C ARG A 2 0.49 16.71 4.01
N ILE A 3 -0.20 17.03 5.10
CA ILE A 3 0.13 16.52 6.43
C ILE A 3 -0.79 15.33 6.70
N GLU A 4 -0.18 14.19 7.01
CA GLU A 4 -0.86 12.97 7.44
C GLU A 4 -0.48 12.66 8.89
N GLU A 5 -1.34 11.92 9.59
CA GLU A 5 -1.13 11.53 10.99
C GLU A 5 -1.23 10.00 11.12
N ASP A 6 -0.33 9.43 11.92
CA ASP A 6 -0.43 8.07 12.43
C ASP A 6 -0.18 8.05 13.94
N ALA A 7 -0.11 6.86 14.55
CA ALA A 7 0.12 6.73 15.99
C ALA A 7 1.44 7.34 16.50
N LEU A 8 2.39 7.67 15.62
CA LEU A 8 3.66 8.33 15.96
C LEU A 8 3.60 9.85 15.76
N GLY A 9 2.45 10.39 15.36
CA GLY A 9 2.18 11.80 15.15
C GLY A 9 2.15 12.19 13.67
N ASN A 10 2.42 13.47 13.40
CA ASN A 10 2.35 14.04 12.05
C ASN A 10 3.56 13.65 11.18
N VAL A 11 3.35 13.60 9.87
CA VAL A 11 4.40 13.46 8.84
C VAL A 11 3.98 14.16 7.55
N GLU A 12 4.93 14.80 6.87
CA GLU A 12 4.70 15.42 5.57
C GLU A 12 4.80 14.39 4.45
N VAL A 13 3.75 14.28 3.64
CA VAL A 13 3.67 13.39 2.47
C VAL A 13 3.56 14.24 1.20
N PRO A 14 4.27 13.92 0.10
CA PRO A 14 4.06 14.61 -1.17
C PRO A 14 2.59 14.50 -1.62
N ALA A 15 2.04 15.60 -2.12
CA ALA A 15 0.60 15.71 -2.35
C ALA A 15 0.12 14.91 -3.58
N ASP A 16 1.05 14.59 -4.47
CA ASP A 16 0.90 13.87 -5.72
C ASP A 16 0.94 12.35 -5.57
N HIS A 17 1.34 11.83 -4.41
CA HIS A 17 1.36 10.39 -4.12
C HIS A 17 0.11 9.93 -3.37
N LEU A 18 -0.27 8.66 -3.56
CA LEU A 18 -1.46 8.03 -2.98
C LEU A 18 -1.22 7.46 -1.57
N TRP A 19 0.04 7.19 -1.20
CA TRP A 19 0.36 6.50 0.07
C TRP A 19 0.19 7.38 1.31
N GLY A 20 0.04 6.77 2.48
CA GLY A 20 -0.17 7.47 3.75
C GLY A 20 1.08 7.68 4.61
N ALA A 21 0.86 8.12 5.85
CA ALA A 21 1.91 8.37 6.84
C ALA A 21 2.87 7.20 7.05
N GLN A 22 2.35 5.97 7.15
CA GLN A 22 3.16 4.80 7.46
C GLN A 22 4.16 4.45 6.34
N THR A 23 3.73 4.53 5.08
CA THR A 23 4.63 4.40 3.92
C THR A 23 5.67 5.49 3.93
N GLN A 24 5.28 6.75 4.16
CA GLN A 24 6.21 7.87 4.19
C GLN A 24 7.29 7.68 5.27
N ARG A 25 6.90 7.28 6.49
CA ARG A 25 7.85 6.98 7.55
C ARG A 25 8.77 5.82 7.18
N SER A 26 8.23 4.75 6.62
CA SER A 26 9.03 3.60 6.20
C SER A 26 10.03 3.97 5.09
N HIS A 27 9.61 4.80 4.13
CA HIS A 27 10.47 5.31 3.07
C HIS A 27 11.67 6.10 3.64
N LEU A 28 11.46 6.91 4.68
CA LEU A 28 12.52 7.66 5.35
C LEU A 28 13.40 6.79 6.27
N ASN A 29 12.82 5.79 6.94
CA ASN A 29 13.52 4.95 7.92
C ASN A 29 14.40 3.86 7.30
N PHE A 30 14.09 3.41 6.09
CA PHE A 30 14.80 2.31 5.42
C PHE A 30 15.41 2.73 4.08
N PRO A 31 16.40 3.66 4.06
CA PRO A 31 17.02 4.13 2.82
C PRO A 31 18.07 3.15 2.25
N ILE A 32 17.88 1.83 2.46
CA ILE A 32 18.87 0.80 2.13
C ILE A 32 18.46 0.09 0.85
N GLY A 33 19.33 0.11 -0.16
CA GLY A 33 19.11 -0.66 -1.39
C GLY A 33 18.05 -0.05 -2.33
N VAL A 34 17.74 1.23 -2.16
CA VAL A 34 16.75 2.06 -2.88
C VAL A 34 16.99 2.22 -4.39
N GLU A 35 17.95 1.53 -4.99
CA GLU A 35 18.08 1.49 -6.46
C GLU A 35 17.82 0.07 -7.00
N ARG A 36 17.99 -0.95 -6.17
CA ARG A 36 18.09 -2.35 -6.61
C ARG A 36 17.05 -3.26 -5.97
N PHE A 37 16.83 -3.08 -4.68
CA PHE A 37 16.09 -3.99 -3.82
C PHE A 37 14.69 -3.45 -3.52
N HIS A 38 13.94 -3.10 -4.57
CA HIS A 38 12.52 -2.78 -4.46
C HIS A 38 11.66 -3.99 -4.77
N TRP A 39 10.41 -3.94 -4.30
CA TRP A 39 9.41 -4.90 -4.72
C TRP A 39 9.21 -4.85 -6.22
N ARG A 40 9.32 -6.02 -6.84
CA ARG A 40 9.03 -6.18 -8.27
C ARG A 40 7.53 -6.38 -8.46
N ARG A 41 7.08 -6.14 -9.69
CA ARG A 41 5.69 -6.25 -10.12
C ARG A 41 4.95 -7.47 -9.57
N ALA A 42 5.61 -8.62 -9.53
CA ALA A 42 5.01 -9.86 -9.03
C ALA A 42 4.48 -9.73 -7.59
N VAL A 43 5.22 -9.06 -6.70
CA VAL A 43 4.82 -8.86 -5.29
C VAL A 43 3.71 -7.81 -5.20
N ILE A 44 3.85 -6.68 -5.90
CA ILE A 44 2.82 -5.62 -5.93
C ILE A 44 1.49 -6.18 -6.45
N ARG A 45 1.54 -6.93 -7.56
CA ARG A 45 0.37 -7.62 -8.13
C ARG A 45 -0.25 -8.61 -7.14
N ALA A 46 0.57 -9.38 -6.41
CA ALA A 46 0.07 -10.32 -5.42
C ALA A 46 -0.66 -9.62 -4.26
N LEU A 47 -0.17 -8.46 -3.81
CA LEU A 47 -0.86 -7.65 -2.80
C LEU A 47 -2.21 -7.13 -3.34
N GLY A 48 -2.26 -6.65 -4.58
CA GLY A 48 -3.51 -6.27 -5.23
C GLY A 48 -4.53 -7.41 -5.29
N ILE A 49 -4.10 -8.62 -5.67
CA ILE A 49 -4.95 -9.83 -5.65
C ILE A 49 -5.46 -10.11 -4.23
N LEU A 50 -4.56 -10.11 -3.23
CA LEU A 50 -4.90 -10.37 -1.84
C LEU A 50 -5.97 -9.38 -1.34
N LYS A 51 -5.77 -8.08 -1.56
CA LYS A 51 -6.72 -7.04 -1.09
C LYS A 51 -8.06 -7.12 -1.81
N LYS A 52 -8.07 -7.41 -3.11
CA LYS A 52 -9.31 -7.66 -3.87
C LYS A 52 -10.09 -8.83 -3.29
N CYS A 53 -9.44 -9.97 -3.08
CA CYS A 53 -10.08 -11.16 -2.49
C CYS A 53 -10.58 -10.90 -1.07
N ALA A 54 -9.79 -10.20 -0.24
CA ALA A 54 -10.18 -9.86 1.12
C ALA A 54 -11.43 -8.94 1.15
N ALA A 55 -11.50 -7.95 0.25
CA ALA A 55 -12.66 -7.07 0.15
C ALA A 55 -13.93 -7.84 -0.24
N LEU A 56 -13.83 -8.71 -1.25
CA LEU A 56 -14.96 -9.55 -1.69
C LEU A 56 -15.45 -10.47 -0.58
N ALA A 57 -14.54 -11.21 0.07
CA ALA A 57 -14.89 -12.13 1.16
C ALA A 57 -15.53 -11.39 2.35
N ASN A 58 -14.98 -10.22 2.74
CA ASN A 58 -15.57 -9.41 3.80
C ASN A 58 -16.94 -8.83 3.42
N GLY A 59 -17.17 -8.54 2.13
CA GLY A 59 -18.47 -8.15 1.61
C GLY A 59 -19.50 -9.28 1.71
N GLU A 60 -19.12 -10.50 1.31
CA GLU A 60 -19.97 -11.69 1.41
C GLU A 60 -20.35 -12.03 2.86
N LEU A 61 -19.43 -11.82 3.80
CA LEU A 61 -19.64 -12.01 5.24
C LEU A 61 -20.38 -10.83 5.91
N GLY A 62 -20.75 -9.79 5.17
CA GLY A 62 -21.40 -8.59 5.72
C GLY A 62 -20.52 -7.75 6.65
N GLN A 63 -19.20 -7.96 6.64
CA GLN A 63 -18.22 -7.21 7.45
C GLN A 63 -17.80 -5.88 6.81
N LEU A 64 -18.11 -5.70 5.52
CA LEU A 64 -17.77 -4.49 4.77
C LEU A 64 -18.97 -4.03 3.92
N PRO A 65 -19.39 -2.76 4.02
CA PRO A 65 -20.45 -2.19 3.19
C PRO A 65 -20.15 -2.32 1.69
N LYS A 66 -21.21 -2.57 0.89
CA LYS A 66 -21.09 -2.83 -0.55
C LYS A 66 -20.38 -1.71 -1.32
N ASP A 67 -20.67 -0.46 -1.01
CA ASP A 67 -20.03 0.70 -1.63
C ASP A 67 -18.51 0.70 -1.44
N LYS A 68 -18.04 0.35 -0.23
CA LYS A 68 -16.61 0.20 0.07
C LYS A 68 -16.01 -1.01 -0.64
N VAL A 69 -16.70 -2.14 -0.67
CA VAL A 69 -16.26 -3.34 -1.40
C VAL A 69 -16.01 -2.98 -2.86
N ASP A 70 -16.98 -2.34 -3.52
CA ASP A 70 -16.92 -1.99 -4.94
C ASP A 70 -15.73 -1.05 -5.24
N LEU A 71 -15.51 -0.03 -4.40
CA LEU A 71 -14.39 0.91 -4.53
C LEU A 71 -13.03 0.23 -4.30
N ILE A 72 -12.90 -0.61 -3.27
CA ILE A 72 -11.65 -1.31 -2.96
C ILE A 72 -11.33 -2.33 -4.06
N VAL A 73 -12.33 -3.05 -4.56
CA VAL A 73 -12.15 -4.01 -5.67
C VAL A 73 -11.66 -3.29 -6.92
N LYS A 74 -12.20 -2.11 -7.23
CA LYS A 74 -11.73 -1.29 -8.35
C LYS A 74 -10.27 -0.86 -8.17
N ALA A 75 -9.93 -0.25 -7.04
CA ALA A 75 -8.56 0.21 -6.76
C ALA A 75 -7.55 -0.97 -6.76
N ALA A 76 -7.93 -2.10 -6.16
CA ALA A 76 -7.10 -3.30 -6.15
C ALA A 76 -6.90 -3.87 -7.57
N GLN A 77 -7.91 -3.77 -8.45
CA GLN A 77 -7.75 -4.14 -9.85
C GLN A 77 -6.74 -3.24 -10.57
N GLU A 78 -6.75 -1.93 -10.33
CA GLU A 78 -5.76 -1.01 -10.91
C GLU A 78 -4.33 -1.35 -10.44
N VAL A 79 -4.15 -1.83 -9.20
CA VAL A 79 -2.87 -2.38 -8.71
C VAL A 79 -2.52 -3.71 -9.39
N ILE A 80 -3.48 -4.59 -9.65
CA ILE A 80 -3.30 -5.86 -10.39
C ILE A 80 -2.93 -5.62 -11.85
N ASP A 81 -3.38 -4.51 -12.44
CA ASP A 81 -3.13 -4.14 -13.82
C ASP A 81 -1.80 -3.36 -13.97
N GLY A 82 -1.34 -2.72 -12.89
CA GLY A 82 -0.02 -2.08 -12.79
C GLY A 82 -0.08 -0.56 -12.97
N THR A 83 -1.28 0.01 -12.94
CA THR A 83 -1.52 1.46 -13.05
C THR A 83 -0.74 2.26 -12.00
N TRP A 84 -0.56 1.68 -10.82
CA TRP A 84 -0.01 2.37 -9.63
C TRP A 84 1.30 1.78 -9.13
N ASP A 85 2.10 1.13 -9.99
CA ASP A 85 3.37 0.51 -9.55
C ASP A 85 4.35 1.51 -8.92
N SER A 86 4.33 2.78 -9.35
CA SER A 86 5.15 3.86 -8.76
C SER A 86 4.77 4.23 -7.34
N GLU A 87 3.56 3.88 -6.90
CA GLU A 87 3.06 4.16 -5.55
C GLU A 87 3.54 3.13 -4.52
N PHE A 88 4.43 2.21 -4.92
CA PHE A 88 5.07 1.24 -4.05
C PHE A 88 6.57 1.53 -3.82
N PRO A 89 6.95 2.63 -3.14
CA PRO A 89 8.35 3.10 -3.08
C PRO A 89 9.22 2.34 -2.07
N LEU A 90 8.68 1.33 -1.39
CA LEU A 90 9.37 0.64 -0.29
C LEU A 90 10.37 -0.41 -0.80
N VAL A 91 11.42 -0.60 -0.02
CA VAL A 91 12.48 -1.59 -0.27
C VAL A 91 12.18 -2.93 0.40
N VAL A 92 12.84 -3.98 -0.10
CA VAL A 92 12.82 -5.34 0.47
C VAL A 92 13.41 -5.35 1.87
N PHE A 93 14.48 -4.57 2.10
CA PHE A 93 15.16 -4.47 3.39
C PHE A 93 14.46 -3.49 4.34
N GLN A 94 13.26 -3.89 4.77
CA GLN A 94 12.42 -3.19 5.73
C GLN A 94 12.23 -4.09 6.98
N THR A 95 11.18 -3.91 7.79
CA THR A 95 10.91 -4.86 8.88
C THR A 95 10.69 -6.29 8.34
N GLY A 96 11.19 -7.28 9.08
CA GLY A 96 11.18 -8.69 8.64
C GLY A 96 9.80 -9.32 8.50
N SER A 97 8.75 -8.71 9.06
CA SER A 97 7.36 -9.18 8.93
C SER A 97 6.70 -8.73 7.61
N GLY A 98 7.27 -7.76 6.90
CA GLY A 98 6.64 -7.15 5.72
C GLY A 98 5.47 -6.20 6.06
N THR A 99 5.31 -5.81 7.33
CA THR A 99 4.19 -4.96 7.79
C THR A 99 4.08 -3.66 6.99
N GLN A 100 5.20 -3.00 6.70
CA GLN A 100 5.18 -1.71 6.00
C GLN A 100 4.70 -1.84 4.56
N THR A 101 5.06 -2.93 3.87
CA THR A 101 4.55 -3.22 2.52
C THR A 101 3.10 -3.65 2.51
N ASN A 102 2.57 -4.23 3.59
CA ASN A 102 1.13 -4.47 3.70
C ASN A 102 0.33 -3.18 3.97
N MET A 103 0.94 -2.21 4.66
CA MET A 103 0.33 -0.91 4.95
C MET A 103 0.45 0.10 3.80
N ASN A 104 1.38 -0.15 2.89
CA ASN A 104 1.50 0.55 1.62
C ASN A 104 0.48 0.02 0.60
#